data_AF-W1J7Q6-F1
#
_entry.id   AF-W1J7Q6-F1
#
_cell.length_a   1.000
_cell.length_b   1.000
_cell.length_c   1.000
_cell.angle_alpha   90.00
_cell.angle_beta   90.00
_cell.angle_gamma   90.00
#
_symmetry.space_group_name_H-M   'P 1'
#
loop_
_entity.id
_entity.type
_entity.pdbx_description
1 polymer ?
#
loop_
_entity_poly.entity_id
_entity_poly.type
_entity_poly.pdbx_seq_one_letter_code
_entity_poly.pdbx_strand_id
1 'polypeptide(L)'
;MAGCVAHPQRRAHQVVAVDTRLQLGKAYLAERNLPAAKFHFEKILLVEPRHPEAHLGMALHEQYAGQPESADRYYRMAMQYATGNDTVVRHYSVFLCEQKRYEEAKKLSTKNNTNLCYCSQC
;
A
#
# COMPACT_ATOMS: atom_id res chain seq x y z
N MET A 1 -38.13 -28.64 32.22
CA MET A 1 -36.77 -28.61 31.63
C MET A 1 -36.89 -28.44 30.14
N ALA A 2 -36.10 -27.52 29.56
CA ALA A 2 -35.81 -27.22 28.15
C ALA A 2 -35.93 -25.69 28.01
N GLY A 3 -34.87 -24.91 28.12
CA GLY A 3 -33.56 -25.09 27.53
C GLY A 3 -33.39 -23.97 26.51
N CYS A 4 -33.09 -22.75 26.99
CA CYS A 4 -32.76 -21.63 26.13
C CYS A 4 -31.51 -22.01 25.32
N VAL A 5 -31.65 -22.13 24.00
CA VAL A 5 -30.49 -22.23 23.12
C VAL A 5 -29.87 -20.84 23.04
N ALA A 6 -28.93 -20.57 23.94
CA ALA A 6 -27.97 -19.49 23.76
C ALA A 6 -27.28 -19.75 22.42
N HIS A 7 -27.61 -18.96 21.40
CA HIS A 7 -26.85 -18.97 20.16
C HIS A 7 -25.42 -18.55 20.54
N PRO A 8 -24.42 -19.44 20.40
CA PRO A 8 -23.06 -19.04 20.63
C PRO A 8 -22.76 -17.99 19.57
N GLN A 9 -22.32 -16.84 20.05
CA GLN A 9 -21.84 -15.71 19.27
C GLN A 9 -21.09 -16.20 18.02
N ARG A 10 -21.78 -16.27 16.88
CA ARG A 10 -21.12 -16.06 15.60
C ARG A 10 -20.82 -14.57 15.51
N ARG A 11 -19.91 -14.10 16.38
CA ARG A 11 -18.91 -13.16 15.90
C ARG A 11 -18.20 -13.93 14.81
N ALA A 12 -18.76 -13.85 13.60
CA ALA A 12 -18.07 -14.25 12.40
C ALA A 12 -16.70 -13.61 12.56
N HIS A 13 -15.69 -14.44 12.81
CA HIS A 13 -14.32 -14.06 12.58
C HIS A 13 -14.38 -13.64 11.11
N GLN A 14 -14.51 -12.33 10.86
CA GLN A 14 -14.12 -11.76 9.60
C GLN A 14 -12.63 -12.03 9.58
N VAL A 15 -12.27 -13.24 9.15
CA VAL A 15 -10.94 -13.52 8.65
C VAL A 15 -10.87 -12.60 7.46
N VAL A 16 -10.37 -11.39 7.70
CA VAL A 16 -10.00 -10.51 6.62
C VAL A 16 -8.88 -11.29 5.95
N ALA A 17 -9.22 -11.97 4.85
CA ALA A 17 -8.22 -12.59 4.00
C ALA A 17 -7.39 -11.46 3.41
N VAL A 18 -6.37 -11.04 4.16
CA VAL A 18 -5.48 -9.92 3.88
C VAL A 18 -4.88 -10.13 2.51
N ASP A 19 -4.35 -11.32 2.25
CA ASP A 19 -3.79 -11.70 0.95
C ASP A 19 -4.80 -11.57 -0.19
N THR A 20 -6.01 -12.10 -0.03
CA THR A 20 -7.06 -12.01 -1.06
C THR A 20 -7.46 -10.58 -1.33
N ARG A 21 -7.62 -9.76 -0.28
CA ARG A 21 -7.92 -8.34 -0.44
C ARG A 21 -6.77 -7.58 -1.07
N LEU A 22 -5.53 -7.95 -0.75
CA LEU A 22 -4.35 -7.32 -1.33
C LEU A 22 -4.29 -7.61 -2.83
N GLN A 23 -4.54 -8.86 -3.22
CA GLN A 23 -4.62 -9.26 -4.63
C GLN A 23 -5.74 -8.51 -5.37
N LEU A 24 -6.94 -8.44 -4.80
CA LEU A 24 -8.07 -7.70 -5.38
C LEU A 24 -7.76 -6.20 -5.51
N GLY A 25 -7.22 -5.57 -4.45
CA GLY A 25 -6.84 -4.16 -4.49
C GLY A 25 -5.82 -3.87 -5.59
N LYS A 26 -4.82 -4.74 -5.76
CA LYS A 26 -3.82 -4.63 -6.85
C LYS A 26 -4.44 -4.83 -8.23
N ALA A 27 -5.37 -5.77 -8.39
CA ALA A 27 -6.08 -5.99 -9.64
C ALA A 27 -6.88 -4.75 -10.05
N TYR A 28 -7.65 -4.18 -9.11
CA TYR A 28 -8.42 -2.96 -9.37
C TYR A 28 -7.54 -1.74 -9.65
N LEU A 29 -6.36 -1.62 -9.04
CA LEU A 29 -5.39 -0.58 -9.41
C LEU A 29 -4.92 -0.73 -10.86
N ALA A 30 -4.65 -1.95 -11.30
CA ALA A 30 -4.23 -2.24 -12.68
C ALA A 30 -5.33 -1.85 -13.68
N GLU A 31 -6.61 -2.05 -13.31
CA GLU A 31 -7.78 -1.63 -14.09
C GLU A 31 -8.11 -0.14 -13.96
N ARG A 32 -7.36 0.64 -13.17
CA ARG A 32 -7.67 2.05 -12.83
C ARG A 32 -9.03 2.24 -12.14
N ASN A 33 -9.59 1.19 -11.56
CA ASN A 33 -10.76 1.28 -10.69
C ASN A 33 -10.33 1.72 -9.29
N LEU A 34 -10.05 3.02 -9.16
CA LEU A 34 -9.54 3.62 -7.91
C LEU A 34 -10.48 3.40 -6.71
N PRO A 35 -11.81 3.58 -6.81
CA PRO A 35 -12.72 3.32 -5.69
C PRO A 35 -12.66 1.88 -5.16
N ALA A 36 -12.66 0.89 -6.06
CA ALA A 36 -12.58 -0.51 -5.66
C ALA A 36 -11.22 -0.86 -5.04
N ALA A 37 -10.13 -0.37 -5.64
CA ALA A 37 -8.78 -0.54 -5.10
C ALA A 37 -8.68 -0.01 -3.65
N LYS A 38 -9.11 1.24 -3.44
CA LYS A 38 -9.11 1.89 -2.12
C LYS A 38 -9.90 1.09 -1.09
N PHE A 39 -11.11 0.65 -1.44
CA PHE A 39 -11.93 -0.16 -0.55
C PHE A 39 -11.18 -1.38 -0.02
N HIS A 40 -10.49 -2.12 -0.89
CA HIS A 40 -9.77 -3.32 -0.48
C HIS A 40 -8.56 -3.02 0.42
N PHE A 41 -7.77 -2.00 0.10
CA PHE A 41 -6.64 -1.61 0.95
C PHE A 41 -7.09 -1.07 2.30
N GLU A 42 -8.17 -0.28 2.36
CA GLU A 42 -8.75 0.19 3.63
C GLU A 42 -9.19 -0.97 4.52
N LYS A 43 -9.80 -2.02 3.95
CA LYS A 43 -10.16 -3.22 4.73
C LYS A 43 -8.95 -3.95 5.31
N ILE A 44 -7.81 -3.93 4.62
CA ILE A 44 -6.55 -4.45 5.17
C ILE A 44 -6.08 -3.53 6.30
N LEU A 45 -5.99 -2.23 6.05
CA LEU A 45 -5.48 -1.25 7.03
C LEU A 45 -6.35 -1.12 8.28
N LEU A 46 -7.63 -1.50 8.23
CA LEU A 46 -8.50 -1.59 9.40
C LEU A 46 -8.08 -2.69 10.38
N VAL A 47 -7.52 -3.81 9.89
CA VAL A 47 -7.09 -4.94 10.73
C VAL A 47 -5.57 -4.95 10.93
N GLU A 48 -4.82 -4.47 9.95
CA GLU A 48 -3.37 -4.36 9.95
C GLU A 48 -2.94 -2.94 9.57
N PRO A 49 -3.03 -1.96 10.50
CA PRO A 49 -2.73 -0.56 10.22
C PRO A 49 -1.29 -0.29 9.77
N ARG A 50 -0.39 -1.26 9.95
CA ARG A 50 1.03 -1.20 9.60
C ARG A 50 1.38 -2.09 8.39
N HIS A 51 0.39 -2.57 7.64
CA HIS A 51 0.65 -3.45 6.49
C HIS A 51 1.35 -2.68 5.35
N PRO A 52 2.60 -3.03 5.00
CA PRO A 52 3.39 -2.21 4.09
C PRO A 52 2.84 -2.19 2.66
N GLU A 53 2.42 -3.34 2.12
CA GLU A 53 1.88 -3.44 0.76
C GLU A 53 0.51 -2.77 0.61
N ALA A 54 -0.31 -2.74 1.66
CA ALA A 54 -1.57 -1.99 1.63
C ALA A 54 -1.31 -0.48 1.62
N HIS A 55 -0.31 0.01 2.37
CA HIS A 55 0.15 1.40 2.28
C HIS A 55 0.73 1.72 0.90
N LEU A 56 1.52 0.81 0.29
CA LEU A 56 2.01 0.97 -1.08
C LEU A 56 0.84 1.03 -2.09
N GLY A 57 -0.18 0.19 -1.91
CA GLY A 57 -1.40 0.21 -2.72
C GLY A 57 -2.15 1.54 -2.62
N MET A 58 -2.29 2.08 -1.41
CA MET A 58 -2.85 3.42 -1.20
C MET A 58 -1.99 4.52 -1.82
N ALA A 59 -0.65 4.42 -1.76
CA ALA A 59 0.23 5.40 -2.38
C ALA A 59 0.04 5.46 -3.91
N LEU A 60 -0.02 4.30 -4.56
CA LEU A 60 -0.28 4.19 -5.99
C LEU A 60 -1.69 4.65 -6.36
N HIS A 61 -2.69 4.33 -5.53
CA HIS A 61 -4.05 4.86 -5.68
C HIS A 61 -4.06 6.39 -5.73
N GLU A 62 -3.47 7.04 -4.73
CA GLU A 62 -3.43 8.50 -4.62
C GLU A 62 -2.61 9.13 -5.75
N GLN A 63 -1.52 8.49 -6.19
CA GLN A 63 -0.75 8.92 -7.35
C GLN A 63 -1.59 8.91 -8.64
N TYR A 64 -2.34 7.83 -8.89
CA TYR A 64 -3.26 7.78 -10.04
C TYR A 64 -4.47 8.72 -9.91
N ALA A 65 -4.87 9.04 -8.69
CA ALA A 65 -5.89 10.05 -8.41
C ALA A 65 -5.38 11.49 -8.56
N GLY A 66 -4.08 11.69 -8.85
CA GLY A 66 -3.48 13.02 -8.98
C GLY A 66 -3.32 13.76 -7.64
N GLN A 67 -3.17 13.03 -6.53
CA GLN A 67 -3.02 13.58 -5.18
C GLN A 67 -1.59 13.31 -4.64
N PRO A 68 -0.57 14.04 -5.12
CA PRO A 68 0.83 13.72 -4.84
C PRO A 68 1.21 13.86 -3.36
N GLU A 69 0.64 14.82 -2.62
CA GLU A 69 0.91 14.98 -1.20
C GLU A 69 0.38 13.78 -0.40
N SER A 70 -0.79 13.27 -0.78
CA SER A 70 -1.39 12.09 -0.16
C SER A 70 -0.58 10.83 -0.49
N ALA A 71 -0.19 10.68 -1.75
CA ALA A 71 0.67 9.59 -2.21
C ALA A 71 2.01 9.55 -1.44
N ASP A 72 2.68 10.70 -1.27
CA ASP A 72 3.94 10.79 -0.53
C ASP A 72 3.81 10.30 0.92
N ARG A 73 2.71 10.65 1.61
CA ARG A 73 2.44 10.15 2.97
C ARG A 73 2.33 8.63 3.02
N TYR A 74 1.57 8.04 2.10
CA TYR A 74 1.41 6.59 2.04
C TYR A 74 2.70 5.87 1.66
N TYR A 75 3.50 6.44 0.76
CA TYR A 75 4.84 5.91 0.45
C TYR A 75 5.76 5.90 1.67
N ARG A 76 5.78 6.98 2.46
CA ARG A 76 6.56 7.02 3.70
C ARG A 76 6.11 5.98 4.71
N MET A 77 4.79 5.77 4.86
CA MET A 77 4.25 4.73 5.72
C MET A 77 4.64 3.33 5.23
N ALA A 78 4.53 3.06 3.93
CA ALA A 78 4.96 1.80 3.34
C ALA A 78 6.46 1.55 3.62
N MET A 79 7.32 2.54 3.41
CA MET A 79 8.76 2.46 3.70
C MET A 79 9.07 2.24 5.18
N GLN A 80 8.31 2.89 6.08
CA GLN A 80 8.49 2.76 7.52
C GLN A 80 8.25 1.31 7.99
N TYR A 81 7.29 0.62 7.38
CA TYR A 81 6.92 -0.75 7.77
C TYR A 81 7.56 -1.84 6.90
N ALA A 82 8.16 -1.48 5.75
CA ALA A 82 8.83 -2.39 4.83
C ALA A 82 10.35 -2.16 4.81
N THR A 83 11.04 -2.45 5.93
CA THR A 83 12.50 -2.28 5.99
C THR A 83 13.17 -3.16 4.92
N GLY A 84 13.85 -2.54 3.95
CA GLY A 84 14.56 -3.25 2.88
C GLY A 84 13.66 -3.85 1.79
N ASN A 85 12.41 -3.40 1.65
CA ASN A 85 11.55 -3.84 0.55
C ASN A 85 11.83 -3.05 -0.74
N ASP A 86 12.57 -3.67 -1.66
CA ASP A 86 12.93 -3.10 -2.97
C ASP A 86 11.73 -2.64 -3.80
N THR A 87 10.56 -3.27 -3.62
CA THR A 87 9.34 -2.89 -4.34
C THR A 87 8.86 -1.52 -3.92
N VAL A 88 8.82 -1.25 -2.60
CA VAL A 88 8.40 0.07 -2.09
C VAL A 88 9.41 1.13 -2.50
N VAL A 89 10.71 0.85 -2.38
CA VAL A 89 11.80 1.75 -2.81
C VAL A 89 11.64 2.09 -4.28
N ARG A 90 11.45 1.09 -5.15
CA ARG A 90 11.28 1.29 -6.58
C ARG A 90 10.11 2.20 -6.91
N HIS A 91 8.92 1.92 -6.37
CA HIS A 91 7.74 2.73 -6.65
C HIS A 91 7.87 4.15 -6.09
N TYR A 92 8.42 4.30 -4.87
CA TYR A 92 8.56 5.62 -4.28
C TYR A 92 9.62 6.46 -4.99
N SER A 93 10.77 5.87 -5.37
CA SER A 93 11.79 6.57 -6.16
C SER A 93 11.24 7.05 -7.50
N VAL A 94 10.47 6.23 -8.22
CA VAL A 94 9.81 6.64 -9.48
C VAL A 94 8.84 7.79 -9.24
N PHE A 95 7.98 7.69 -8.23
CA PHE A 95 7.08 8.77 -7.85
C PHE A 95 7.83 10.08 -7.56
N LEU A 96 8.93 10.02 -6.80
CA LEU A 96 9.75 11.21 -6.53
C LEU A 96 10.34 11.82 -7.81
N CYS A 97 10.75 10.99 -8.78
CA CYS A 97 11.17 11.48 -10.11
C CYS A 97 10.04 12.24 -10.82
N GLU A 98 8.82 11.69 -10.82
CA GLU A 98 7.64 12.32 -11.44
C GLU A 98 7.32 13.67 -10.79
N GLN A 99 7.56 13.80 -9.48
CA GLN A 99 7.41 15.04 -8.73
C GLN A 99 8.62 15.99 -8.84
N LYS A 100 9.62 15.68 -9.70
CA LYS A 100 10.87 16.44 -9.87
C LYS A 100 11.74 16.55 -8.60
N ARG A 101 11.57 15.61 -7.66
CA ARG A 101 12.31 15.52 -6.38
C ARG A 101 13.50 14.56 -6.50
N TYR A 102 14.41 14.88 -7.42
CA TYR A 102 15.51 14.00 -7.82
C TYR A 102 16.50 13.65 -6.70
N GLU A 103 16.86 14.63 -5.87
CA GLU A 103 17.81 14.41 -4.77
C GLU A 103 17.27 13.42 -3.72
N GLU A 104 15.96 13.50 -3.44
CA GLU A 104 15.31 12.58 -2.51
C GLU A 104 15.22 11.17 -3.10
N ALA A 105 14.89 11.05 -4.40
CA ALA A 105 14.90 9.77 -5.11
C ALA A 105 16.29 9.12 -5.08
N LYS A 106 17.36 9.90 -5.35
CA LYS A 106 18.74 9.41 -5.34
C LYS A 106 19.15 8.92 -3.95
N LYS A 107 18.86 9.71 -2.91
CA LYS A 107 19.15 9.34 -1.51
C LYS A 107 18.40 8.09 -1.07
N LEU A 108 17.17 7.90 -1.55
CA LEU A 108 16.36 6.72 -1.24
C LEU A 108 16.95 5.45 -1.85
N SER A 109 17.38 5.49 -3.11
CA SER A 109 17.98 4.33 -3.81
C SER A 109 19.37 3.96 -3.25
N THR A 110 20.23 4.93 -2.92
CA THR A 110 21.58 4.65 -2.38
C THR A 110 21.54 4.01 -1.00
N LYS A 111 20.58 4.40 -0.15
CA LYS A 111 20.44 3.85 1.21
C LYS A 111 20.03 2.37 1.22
N ASN A 112 19.27 1.91 0.22
CA ASN A 112 18.76 0.54 0.17
C ASN A 112 19.65 -0.42 -0.65
N ASN A 113 20.88 0.00 -0.99
CA ASN A 113 21.85 -0.77 -1.77
C ASN A 113 21.28 -1.28 -3.11
N THR A 114 20.26 -0.58 -3.63
CA THR A 114 19.56 -0.91 -4.86
C THR A 114 20.04 0.06 -5.93
N ASN A 115 20.74 -0.44 -6.94
CA ASN A 115 21.33 0.35 -8.03
C ASN A 115 20.24 0.76 -9.05
N LEU A 116 19.21 1.43 -8.56
CA LEU A 116 17.96 1.69 -9.26
C LEU A 116 17.79 3.20 -9.46
N CYS A 117 18.44 3.71 -10.51
CA CYS A 117 18.28 5.09 -10.97
C CYS A 117 17.19 5.13 -12.06
N TYR A 118 15.92 5.37 -11.65
CA TYR A 118 14.76 5.32 -12.54
C TYR A 118 14.32 6.67 -13.12
N CYS A 119 14.93 7.79 -12.73
CA CYS A 119 14.56 9.13 -13.24
C CYS A 119 15.01 9.39 -14.69
N SER A 120 15.53 8.39 -15.42
CA SER A 120 16.06 8.42 -16.81
C SER A 120 17.50 8.92 -17.04
N GLN A 121 18.22 9.30 -15.99
CA GLN A 121 19.69 9.42 -15.93
C GLN A 121 20.03 9.74 -14.46
N CYS A 122 20.96 9.00 -13.89
CA CYS A 122 21.89 9.63 -12.95
C CYS A 122 22.87 10.41 -13.84
#